data_AF-A0A821PV64-F1
#
_entry.id   AF-A0A821PV64-F1
#
_cell.length_a   1.000
_cell.length_b   1.000
_cell.length_c   1.000
_cell.angle_alpha   90.00
_cell.angle_beta   90.00
_cell.angle_gamma   90.00
#
_symmetry.space_group_name_H-M   'P 1'
#
loop_
_entity.id
_entity.type
_entity.pdbx_description
1 polymer ?
#
loop_
_entity_poly.entity_id
_entity_poly.type
_entity_poly.pdbx_seq_one_letter_code
_entity_poly.pdbx_strand_id
1 'polypeptide(L)'
;FQIKTTSHWPWFYLREQQLLLFFQDATHLVTKWRNRLLSSSAELRLGNQFISTNRLYDIIHNETYTKLDHGLTKSDINPKDRQNFSSCLKLTSLDLF
;
A
#
# COMPACT_ATOMS: atom_id res chain seq x y z
N PHE A 1 15.08 -26.50 0.52
CA PHE A 1 14.16 -26.36 -0.63
C PHE A 1 14.94 -25.87 -1.84
N GLN A 2 14.69 -26.43 -3.03
CA GLN A 2 15.15 -25.83 -4.28
C GLN A 2 14.06 -24.92 -4.84
N ILE A 3 14.43 -23.68 -5.15
CA ILE A 3 13.51 -22.64 -5.65
C ILE A 3 14.03 -22.20 -7.00
N LYS A 4 13.18 -22.24 -8.02
CA LYS A 4 13.50 -21.67 -9.32
C LYS A 4 13.37 -20.16 -9.25
N THR A 5 14.50 -19.46 -9.19
CA THR A 5 14.54 -18.00 -9.26
C THR A 5 14.54 -17.55 -10.72
N THR A 6 13.81 -16.49 -11.04
CA THR A 6 13.85 -15.89 -12.38
C THR A 6 15.10 -15.03 -12.55
N SER A 7 15.81 -15.18 -13.66
CA SER A 7 16.96 -14.35 -14.02
C SER A 7 16.56 -12.94 -14.49
N HIS A 8 15.27 -12.70 -14.72
CA HIS A 8 14.76 -11.45 -15.32
C HIS A 8 14.58 -10.31 -14.30
N TRP A 9 14.71 -10.57 -13.00
CA TRP A 9 14.52 -9.58 -11.94
C TRP A 9 15.86 -9.26 -11.29
N PRO A 10 16.64 -8.29 -11.82
CA PRO A 10 18.00 -7.99 -11.33
C PRO A 10 18.01 -7.47 -9.88
N TRP A 11 16.85 -7.03 -9.37
CA TRP A 11 16.65 -6.56 -8.01
C TRP A 11 16.26 -7.67 -7.01
N PHE A 12 15.90 -8.87 -7.49
CA PHE A 12 15.46 -9.97 -6.64
C PHE A 12 16.64 -10.85 -6.24
N TYR A 13 16.99 -10.82 -4.96
CA TYR A 13 18.13 -11.59 -4.43
C TYR A 13 17.66 -12.75 -3.56
N LEU A 14 17.79 -13.97 -4.07
CA LEU A 14 17.56 -15.21 -3.34
C LEU A 14 18.44 -16.31 -3.95
N ARG A 15 19.11 -17.14 -3.13
CA ARG A 15 19.84 -18.32 -3.65
C ARG A 15 18.84 -19.44 -3.96
N GLU A 16 19.10 -20.25 -4.98
CA GLU A 16 18.18 -21.33 -5.37
C GLU A 16 18.05 -22.41 -4.27
N GLN A 17 19.14 -22.69 -3.56
CA GLN A 17 19.14 -23.62 -2.43
C GLN A 17 18.97 -22.84 -1.12
N GLN A 18 17.82 -23.03 -0.48
CA GLN A 18 17.50 -22.43 0.81
C GLN A 18 17.33 -23.52 1.87
N LEU A 19 17.96 -23.33 3.03
CA LEU A 19 17.72 -24.15 4.21
C LEU A 19 16.41 -23.73 4.90
N LEU A 20 16.14 -22.42 4.93
CA LEU A 20 14.98 -21.80 5.54
C LEU A 20 14.44 -20.70 4.63
N LEU A 21 13.14 -20.44 4.71
CA LEU A 21 12.50 -19.32 4.04
C LEU A 21 11.99 -18.32 5.08
N PHE A 22 12.44 -17.08 4.95
CA PHE A 22 11.97 -15.97 5.77
C PHE A 22 10.94 -15.19 4.98
N PHE A 23 9.77 -14.98 5.58
CA PHE A 23 8.72 -14.16 5.01
C PHE A 23 8.54 -12.91 5.86
N GLN A 24 8.32 -11.79 5.20
CA GLN A 24 7.88 -10.60 5.90
C GLN A 24 6.38 -10.70 6.18
N ASP A 25 5.94 -10.13 7.30
CA ASP A 25 4.53 -10.03 7.63
C ASP A 25 3.84 -9.09 6.62
N ALA A 26 2.89 -9.66 5.87
CA ALA A 26 2.09 -8.95 4.88
C ALA A 26 1.31 -7.79 5.50
N THR A 27 0.81 -7.95 6.72
CA THR A 27 0.07 -6.91 7.47
C THR A 27 0.94 -5.69 7.70
N HIS A 28 2.19 -5.93 8.14
CA HIS A 28 3.16 -4.87 8.38
C HIS A 28 3.63 -4.21 7.07
N LEU A 29 3.81 -4.99 6.00
CA LEU A 29 4.15 -4.45 4.68
C LEU A 29 3.09 -3.47 4.17
N VAL A 30 1.83 -3.90 4.18
CA VAL A 30 0.71 -3.07 3.71
C VAL A 30 0.55 -1.82 4.60
N THR A 31 0.70 -1.96 5.92
CA THR A 31 0.64 -0.82 6.85
C THR A 31 1.77 0.18 6.59
N LYS A 32 3.00 -0.29 6.30
CA LYS A 32 4.11 0.58 5.90
C LYS A 32 3.81 1.32 4.59
N TRP A 33 3.21 0.65 3.62
CA TRP A 33 2.80 1.28 2.35
C TRP A 33 1.78 2.37 2.58
N ARG A 34 0.72 2.11 3.35
CA ARG A 34 -0.25 3.15 3.74
C ARG A 34 0.43 4.33 4.44
N ASN A 35 1.28 4.06 5.41
CA ASN A 35 1.96 5.12 6.17
C ASN A 35 2.91 5.94 5.29
N ARG A 36 3.53 5.33 4.27
CA ARG A 36 4.35 6.01 3.27
C ARG A 36 3.48 6.85 2.34
N LEU A 37 2.37 6.30 1.84
CA LEU A 37 1.38 7.00 1.03
C LEU A 37 0.91 8.27 1.75
N LEU A 38 0.49 8.16 3.01
CA LEU A 38 -0.01 9.28 3.82
C LEU A 38 1.08 10.19 4.40
N SER A 39 2.36 9.92 4.14
CA SER A 39 3.46 10.67 4.73
C SER A 39 3.61 12.05 4.08
N SER A 40 3.75 13.09 4.90
CA SER A 40 4.15 14.42 4.43
C SER A 40 5.66 14.56 4.21
N SER A 41 6.46 13.60 4.69
CA SER A 41 7.93 13.66 4.68
C SER A 41 8.58 12.62 3.77
N ALA A 42 7.85 11.56 3.41
CA ALA A 42 8.41 10.37 2.80
C ALA A 42 7.69 10.05 1.50
N GLU A 43 8.36 10.26 0.37
CA GLU A 43 7.75 10.04 -0.94
C GLU A 43 7.50 8.56 -1.22
N LEU A 44 6.35 8.26 -1.84
CA LEU A 44 6.03 6.97 -2.43
C LEU A 44 6.09 7.08 -3.96
N ARG A 45 6.94 6.27 -4.59
CA ARG A 45 7.17 6.27 -6.03
C ARG A 45 6.93 4.88 -6.62
N LEU A 46 6.30 4.84 -7.79
CA LEU A 46 6.22 3.65 -8.63
C LEU A 46 6.96 3.93 -9.94
N GLY A 47 8.17 3.39 -10.05
CA GLY A 47 9.11 3.77 -11.12
C GLY A 47 9.40 5.27 -11.07
N ASN A 48 9.12 5.97 -12.16
CA ASN A 48 9.32 7.42 -12.27
C ASN A 48 8.10 8.26 -11.85
N GLN A 49 7.01 7.62 -11.40
CA GLN A 49 5.78 8.31 -11.01
C GLN A 49 5.70 8.49 -9.49
N PHE A 50 5.20 9.66 -9.07
CA PHE A 50 4.90 9.96 -7.67
C PHE A 50 3.42 9.69 -7.39
N ILE A 51 3.13 9.06 -6.24
CA ILE A 51 1.74 8.85 -5.81
C ILE A 51 1.33 9.99 -4.87
N SER A 52 0.33 10.76 -5.29
CA SER A 52 -0.26 11.83 -4.48
C SER A 52 -1.47 11.35 -3.69
N THR A 53 -1.53 11.75 -2.42
CA THR A 53 -2.70 11.54 -1.55
C THR A 53 -3.84 12.51 -1.81
N ASN A 54 -3.61 13.59 -2.55
CA ASN A 54 -4.64 14.59 -2.85
C ASN A 54 -5.86 13.94 -3.48
N ARG A 55 -5.67 12.92 -4.33
CA ARG A 55 -6.78 12.20 -4.96
C ARG A 55 -7.70 11.50 -3.94
N LEU A 56 -7.15 11.00 -2.84
CA LEU A 56 -7.95 10.40 -1.76
C LEU A 56 -8.77 11.47 -1.01
N TYR A 57 -8.17 12.64 -0.79
CA TYR A 57 -8.90 13.77 -0.22
C TYR A 57 -10.02 14.23 -1.16
N ASP A 58 -9.75 14.31 -2.47
CA ASP A 58 -10.75 14.67 -3.47
C ASP A 58 -11.92 13.68 -3.45
N ILE A 59 -11.66 12.37 -3.44
CA ILE A 59 -12.72 11.35 -3.41
C ILE A 59 -13.61 11.52 -2.15
N ILE A 60 -13.01 11.74 -0.98
CA ILE A 60 -13.76 11.90 0.28
C ILE A 60 -14.58 13.21 0.31
N HIS A 61 -14.15 14.23 -0.41
CA HIS A 61 -14.74 15.57 -0.37
C HIS A 61 -15.60 15.92 -1.59
N ASN A 62 -15.58 15.10 -2.64
CA ASN A 62 -16.30 15.36 -3.88
C ASN A 62 -17.76 14.90 -3.77
N GLU A 63 -18.68 15.83 -4.02
CA GLU A 63 -20.13 15.59 -3.99
C GLU A 63 -20.62 14.59 -5.06
N THR A 64 -19.81 14.33 -6.09
CA THR A 64 -20.10 13.37 -7.16
C THR A 64 -20.00 11.91 -6.68
N TYR A 65 -19.20 11.65 -5.65
CA TYR A 65 -18.95 10.31 -5.14
C TYR A 65 -19.57 10.19 -3.74
N THR A 66 -20.54 9.29 -3.56
CA THR A 66 -21.13 9.12 -2.23
C THR A 66 -20.22 8.24 -1.37
N LYS A 67 -20.27 8.43 -0.05
CA LYS A 67 -19.58 7.56 0.90
C LYS A 67 -19.95 6.09 0.75
N LEU A 68 -21.17 5.80 0.28
CA LEU A 68 -21.62 4.43 0.03
C LEU A 68 -20.88 3.79 -1.13
N ASP A 69 -20.48 4.60 -2.12
CA ASP A 69 -19.76 4.12 -3.30
C ASP A 69 -18.29 3.87 -2.98
N HIS A 70 -17.62 4.81 -2.30
CA HIS A 70 -16.17 4.72 -2.07
C HIS A 70 -15.74 4.15 -0.71
N GLY A 71 -16.63 4.09 0.29
CA GLY A 71 -16.39 3.49 1.61
C GLY A 71 -15.36 4.19 2.53
N LEU A 72 -14.63 5.18 2.02
CA LEU A 72 -13.60 5.93 2.77
C LEU A 72 -14.17 6.97 3.75
N THR A 73 -13.42 7.19 4.82
CA THR A 73 -13.66 8.23 5.83
C THR A 73 -12.37 9.01 6.11
N LYS A 74 -12.49 10.20 6.71
CA LYS A 74 -11.34 11.02 7.09
C LYS A 74 -10.34 10.30 8.01
N SER A 75 -10.83 9.40 8.87
CA SER A 75 -9.98 8.59 9.73
C SER A 75 -9.14 7.57 8.95
N ASP A 76 -9.66 7.05 7.83
CA ASP A 76 -8.94 6.06 7.02
C ASP A 76 -7.65 6.64 6.40
N ILE A 77 -7.64 7.95 6.15
CA ILE A 77 -6.48 8.69 5.61
C ILE A 77 -5.74 9.55 6.64
N ASN A 78 -6.00 9.34 7.94
CA ASN A 78 -5.30 10.07 9.00
C ASN A 78 -3.87 9.52 9.20
N PRO A 79 -2.81 10.31 8.94
CA PRO A 79 -1.42 9.86 9.06
C PRO A 79 -0.96 9.63 10.51
N LYS A 80 -1.72 10.12 11.50
CA LYS A 80 -1.41 9.91 12.94
C LYS A 80 -1.73 8.49 13.38
N ASP A 81 -2.70 7.85 12.73
CA ASP A 81 -3.15 6.50 13.06
C ASP A 81 -2.32 5.44 12.31
N ARG A 82 -1.08 5.24 12.75
CA ARG A 82 -0.08 4.41 12.03
C ARG A 82 -0.31 2.90 12.10
N GLN A 83 -1.25 2.43 12.92
CA GLN A 83 -1.52 1.01 13.14
C GLN A 83 -2.86 0.55 12.55
N ASN A 84 -3.55 1.44 11.82
CA ASN A 84 -4.87 1.15 11.27
C ASN A 84 -4.80 0.26 10.03
N PHE A 85 -4.69 -1.05 10.27
CA PHE A 85 -4.72 -2.02 9.19
C PHE A 85 -6.07 -2.04 8.45
N SER A 86 -7.19 -1.79 9.15
CA SER A 86 -8.53 -1.81 8.54
C SER A 86 -8.67 -0.78 7.40
N SER A 87 -8.08 0.40 7.57
CA SER A 87 -8.04 1.42 6.54
C SER A 87 -7.20 1.04 5.33
N CYS A 88 -6.20 0.17 5.51
CA CYS A 88 -5.41 -0.33 4.39
C CYS A 88 -6.28 -1.17 3.45
N LEU A 89 -7.10 -2.06 4.00
CA LEU A 89 -8.01 -2.92 3.22
C LEU A 89 -8.98 -2.08 2.37
N LYS A 90 -9.52 -1.00 2.94
CA LYS A 90 -10.36 -0.08 2.20
C LYS A 90 -9.61 0.61 1.08
N LEU A 91 -8.43 1.17 1.37
CA LEU A 91 -7.61 1.90 0.39
C LEU A 91 -7.12 1.02 -0.77
N THR A 92 -7.00 -0.29 -0.55
CA THR A 92 -6.64 -1.27 -1.58
C THR A 92 -7.84 -1.99 -2.19
N SER A 93 -9.07 -1.58 -1.86
CA SER A 93 -10.26 -2.21 -2.41
C SER A 93 -10.34 -1.97 -3.92
N LEU A 94 -10.72 -3.01 -4.66
CA LEU A 94 -11.00 -2.90 -6.10
C LEU A 94 -12.30 -2.14 -6.38
N ASP A 95 -13.16 -2.03 -5.37
CA ASP A 95 -14.44 -1.32 -5.47
C ASP A 95 -14.28 0.20 -5.29
N LEU A 96 -13.04 0.68 -5.13
CA LEU A 96 -12.71 2.09 -4.96
C LEU A 96 -12.64 2.80 -6.32
N PHE A 97 -13.75 2.76 -7.05
CA PHE A 97 -13.99 3.25 -8.43
C PHE A 97 -13.08 2.68 -9.54
#